data_AF-A0A844QKA9-F1
#
_entry.id   AF-A0A844QKA9-F1
#
_cell.length_a   1.000
_cell.length_b   1.000
_cell.length_c   1.000
_cell.angle_alpha   90.00
_cell.angle_beta   90.00
_cell.angle_gamma   90.00
#
_symmetry.space_group_name_H-M   'P 1'
#
loop_
_entity.id
_entity.type
_entity.pdbx_description
1 polymer ?
#
loop_
_entity_poly.entity_id
_entity_poly.type
_entity_poly.pdbx_seq_one_letter_code
_entity_poly.pdbx_strand_id
1 'polypeptide(L)'
;MTDGANIEPRLTKRALSLAILGAVKRAGRTVHRSNLLGTGYSRGDLAHYLDRTTLSDDERQDAYTCFEDLLRVRLLTQPRMDISAPDDWVMVSPAGVAALERGAVDDLDTALLKLDPRFLEMREGMWVAALSANPDRVRQAAQSARELIDQVLKDHGKGETRRLRARSLMTKIRGSRSEKDEAIAENAIDLLLSVADKLISESHSRKNVMARDISDLLQTAEIALRRLLS
;
A
#
# COMPACT_ATOMS: atom_id res chain seq x y z
N MET A 1 -7.68 -9.17 37.33
CA MET A 1 -8.40 -8.51 36.22
C MET A 1 -7.34 -7.96 35.30
N THR A 2 -6.95 -8.71 34.28
CA THR A 2 -6.03 -8.22 33.25
C THR A 2 -6.80 -7.17 32.45
N ASP A 3 -6.38 -5.92 32.57
CA ASP A 3 -6.78 -4.85 31.68
C ASP A 3 -6.49 -5.34 30.27
N GLY A 4 -7.55 -5.73 29.55
CA GLY A 4 -7.47 -6.07 28.15
C GLY A 4 -7.22 -4.76 27.43
N ALA A 5 -5.95 -4.33 27.40
CA ALA A 5 -5.52 -3.17 26.63
C ALA A 5 -6.15 -3.36 25.26
N ASN A 6 -7.07 -2.47 24.90
CA ASN A 6 -7.78 -2.53 23.65
C ASN A 6 -6.73 -2.14 22.59
N ILE A 7 -5.98 -3.12 22.09
CA ILE A 7 -4.91 -2.89 21.12
C ILE A 7 -5.62 -2.47 19.84
N GLU A 8 -5.61 -1.17 19.57
CA GLU A 8 -6.14 -0.64 18.32
C GLU A 8 -5.42 -1.28 17.14
N PRO A 9 -6.15 -1.61 16.05
CA PRO A 9 -5.55 -2.27 14.91
C PRO A 9 -4.49 -1.37 14.26
N ARG A 10 -3.31 -1.92 13.99
CA ARG A 10 -2.25 -1.24 13.25
C ARG A 10 -2.74 -0.91 11.84
N LEU A 11 -2.55 0.34 11.42
CA LEU A 11 -2.95 0.80 10.09
C LEU A 11 -2.01 0.24 9.02
N THR A 12 -2.55 -0.03 7.83
CA THR A 12 -1.71 -0.31 6.66
C THR A 12 -0.99 0.96 6.23
N LYS A 13 0.11 0.79 5.47
CA LYS A 13 0.83 1.92 4.87
C LYS A 13 -0.08 2.82 4.03
N ARG A 14 -1.01 2.22 3.28
CA ARG A 14 -1.96 2.94 2.43
C ARG A 14 -2.96 3.75 3.28
N ALA A 15 -3.59 3.12 4.27
CA ALA A 15 -4.51 3.78 5.18
C ALA A 15 -3.82 4.94 5.93
N LEU A 16 -2.59 4.71 6.40
CA LEU A 16 -1.81 5.73 7.10
C LEU A 16 -1.41 6.90 6.18
N SER A 17 -1.02 6.62 4.93
CA SER A 17 -0.73 7.65 3.93
C SER A 17 -1.95 8.53 3.62
N LEU A 18 -3.12 7.90 3.44
CA LEU A 18 -4.37 8.63 3.23
C LEU A 18 -4.75 9.45 4.47
N ALA A 19 -4.56 8.92 5.68
CA ALA A 19 -4.80 9.65 6.92
C ALA A 19 -3.89 10.86 7.08
N ILE A 20 -2.60 10.74 6.74
CA ILE A 20 -1.65 11.86 6.72
C ILE A 20 -2.12 12.94 5.75
N LEU A 21 -2.44 12.58 4.50
CA LEU A 21 -2.95 13.54 3.52
C LEU A 21 -4.26 14.20 3.99
N GLY A 22 -5.17 13.43 4.60
CA GLY A 22 -6.43 13.92 5.16
C GLY A 22 -6.21 14.90 6.31
N ALA A 23 -5.30 14.60 7.23
CA ALA A 23 -4.95 15.46 8.35
C ALA A 23 -4.38 16.81 7.87
N VAL A 24 -3.44 16.78 6.92
CA VAL A 24 -2.85 18.01 6.35
C VAL A 24 -3.90 18.79 5.54
N LYS A 25 -4.76 18.13 4.74
CA LYS A 25 -5.84 18.80 3.99
C LYS A 25 -6.83 19.47 4.94
N ARG A 26 -7.22 18.80 6.03
CA ARG A 26 -8.16 19.31 7.04
C ARG A 26 -7.63 20.55 7.74
N ALA A 27 -6.32 20.63 7.97
CA ALA A 27 -5.71 21.82 8.57
C ALA A 27 -5.87 23.08 7.68
N GLY A 28 -6.00 22.92 6.36
CA GLY A 28 -6.23 24.01 5.41
C GLY A 28 -5.07 25.01 5.28
N ARG A 29 -3.91 24.69 5.86
CA ARG A 29 -2.70 25.54 5.89
C ARG A 29 -1.44 24.67 5.90
N THR A 30 -0.27 25.31 5.89
CA THR A 30 1.00 24.63 6.10
C THR A 30 1.09 24.07 7.52
N VAL A 31 1.47 22.80 7.64
CA VAL A 31 1.59 22.09 8.92
C VAL A 31 3.04 21.71 9.15
N HIS A 32 3.52 21.90 10.37
CA HIS A 32 4.85 21.45 10.78
C HIS A 32 4.85 19.94 11.05
N ARG A 33 5.86 19.21 10.59
CA ARG A 33 5.98 17.75 10.70
C ARG A 33 5.80 17.24 12.13
N SER A 34 6.44 17.87 13.11
CA SER A 34 6.31 17.48 14.52
C SER A 34 4.91 17.71 15.11
N ASN A 35 4.17 18.71 14.62
CA ASN A 35 2.79 18.95 15.05
C ASN A 35 1.85 17.93 14.40
N LEU A 36 2.11 17.57 13.15
CA LEU A 36 1.33 16.56 12.43
C LEU A 36 1.50 15.17 13.06
N LEU A 37 2.74 14.71 13.20
CA LEU A 37 3.06 13.35 13.64
C LEU A 37 3.10 13.21 15.18
N GLY A 38 3.21 14.33 15.88
CA GLY A 38 3.42 14.38 17.33
C GLY A 38 4.87 14.10 17.71
N THR A 39 5.12 14.14 19.02
CA THR A 39 6.40 13.74 19.64
C THR A 39 6.14 12.63 20.66
N GLY A 40 7.18 12.10 21.30
CA GLY A 40 7.05 11.03 22.30
C GLY A 40 6.08 11.36 23.45
N TYR A 41 5.89 12.66 23.76
CA TYR A 41 5.04 13.12 24.86
C TYR A 41 3.84 13.96 24.40
N SER A 42 3.73 14.30 23.12
CA SER A 42 2.67 15.18 22.61
C SER A 42 1.86 14.52 21.50
N ARG A 43 0.54 14.60 21.65
CA ARG A 43 -0.43 14.19 20.62
C ARG A 43 -0.28 15.11 19.40
N GLY A 44 -0.16 14.52 18.21
CA GLY A 44 -0.15 15.25 16.95
C GLY A 44 -1.50 15.30 16.24
N ASP A 45 -1.61 16.11 15.20
CA ASP A 45 -2.83 16.27 14.40
C ASP A 45 -3.28 14.95 13.74
N LEU A 46 -2.35 14.07 13.37
CA LEU A 46 -2.65 12.75 12.82
C LEU A 46 -3.39 11.86 13.82
N ALA A 47 -2.95 11.83 15.08
CA ALA A 47 -3.63 11.08 16.14
C ALA A 47 -5.04 11.65 16.40
N HIS A 48 -5.18 12.98 16.38
CA HIS A 48 -6.50 13.63 16.41
C HIS A 48 -7.39 13.25 15.22
N TYR A 49 -6.82 13.20 14.02
CA TYR A 49 -7.54 12.84 12.81
C TYR A 49 -8.05 11.39 12.83
N LEU A 50 -7.25 10.48 13.39
CA LEU A 50 -7.57 9.07 13.54
C LEU A 50 -8.47 8.75 14.75
N ASP A 51 -8.86 9.77 15.51
CA ASP A 51 -9.58 9.63 16.79
C ASP A 51 -8.85 8.76 17.83
N ARG A 52 -7.51 8.88 17.87
CA ARG A 52 -6.63 8.15 18.79
C ARG A 52 -5.99 9.07 19.81
N THR A 53 -5.83 8.58 21.04
CA THR A 53 -5.20 9.37 22.11
C THR A 53 -3.75 9.73 21.77
N THR A 54 -2.95 8.75 21.38
CA THR A 54 -1.58 8.92 20.89
C THR A 54 -1.27 7.81 19.89
N LEU A 55 -0.25 8.00 19.05
CA LEU A 55 0.34 6.91 18.28
C LEU A 55 1.38 6.19 19.15
N SER A 56 1.43 4.87 19.06
CA SER A 56 2.56 4.10 19.59
C SER A 56 3.86 4.46 18.86
N ASP A 57 5.02 4.09 19.41
CA ASP A 57 6.31 4.39 18.79
C ASP A 57 6.46 3.71 17.41
N ASP A 58 5.98 2.47 17.26
CA ASP A 58 5.97 1.75 15.99
C ASP A 58 5.07 2.45 14.95
N GLU A 59 3.87 2.87 15.34
CA GLU A 59 2.96 3.59 14.43
C GLU A 59 3.50 4.97 14.06
N ARG A 60 4.20 5.63 14.98
CA ARG A 60 4.86 6.91 14.68
C ARG A 60 5.99 6.69 13.67
N GLN A 61 6.78 5.64 13.82
CA GLN A 61 7.83 5.28 12.86
C GLN A 61 7.26 4.93 11.48
N ASP A 62 6.16 4.18 11.43
CA ASP A 62 5.41 3.92 10.19
C ASP A 62 4.90 5.22 9.57
N ALA A 63 4.38 6.14 10.39
CA ALA A 63 3.86 7.43 9.94
C ALA A 63 4.97 8.33 9.37
N TYR A 64 6.16 8.35 9.99
CA TYR A 64 7.34 9.00 9.45
C TYR A 64 7.72 8.42 8.08
N THR A 65 7.75 7.09 7.97
CA THR A 65 8.07 6.42 6.69
C THR A 65 7.06 6.78 5.60
N CYS A 66 5.76 6.77 5.92
CA CYS A 66 4.71 7.18 4.98
C CYS A 66 4.83 8.66 4.61
N PHE A 67 5.13 9.53 5.57
CA PHE A 67 5.32 10.96 5.33
C PHE A 67 6.44 11.24 4.33
N GLU A 68 7.60 10.61 4.52
CA GLU A 68 8.74 10.74 3.58
C GLU A 68 8.39 10.20 2.19
N ASP A 69 7.64 9.10 2.12
CA ASP A 69 7.17 8.57 0.84
C ASP A 69 6.21 9.53 0.12
N LEU A 70 5.30 10.18 0.85
CA LEU A 70 4.39 11.17 0.29
C LEU A 70 5.12 12.41 -0.24
N LEU A 71 6.23 12.82 0.40
CA LEU A 71 7.11 13.86 -0.12
C LEU A 71 7.82 13.40 -1.39
N ARG A 72 8.40 12.19 -1.36
CA ARG A 72 9.13 11.60 -2.49
C ARG A 72 8.27 11.49 -3.75
N VAL A 73 6.99 11.12 -3.60
CA VAL A 73 6.04 11.02 -4.71
C VAL A 73 5.24 12.32 -4.94
N ARG A 74 5.64 13.42 -4.30
CA ARG A 74 5.09 14.78 -4.47
C ARG A 74 3.59 14.92 -4.16
N LEU A 75 3.06 14.06 -3.30
CA LEU A 75 1.70 14.18 -2.75
C LEU A 75 1.66 15.19 -1.59
N LEU A 76 2.77 15.32 -0.88
CA LEU A 76 3.08 16.48 -0.03
C LEU A 76 4.10 17.37 -0.72
N THR A 77 4.11 18.66 -0.38
CA THR A 77 5.12 19.61 -0.85
C THR A 77 5.60 20.49 0.30
N GLN A 78 6.87 20.89 0.24
CA GLN A 78 7.50 21.80 1.18
C GLN A 78 7.53 23.20 0.54
N PRO A 79 6.77 24.17 1.08
CA PRO A 79 6.75 25.51 0.51
C PRO A 79 8.01 26.32 0.83
N ARG A 80 8.90 25.81 1.71
CA ARG A 80 10.19 26.42 2.10
C ARG A 80 10.07 27.88 2.55
N MET A 81 9.00 28.19 3.28
CA MET A 81 8.75 29.55 3.79
C MET A 81 9.58 29.89 5.04
N ASP A 82 10.10 28.88 5.74
CA ASP A 82 10.91 29.04 6.94
C ASP A 82 12.41 28.90 6.60
N ILE A 83 13.22 29.86 7.03
CA ILE A 83 14.67 29.87 6.77
C ILE A 83 15.40 28.87 7.69
N SER A 84 14.89 28.66 8.90
CA SER A 84 15.51 27.84 9.94
C SER A 84 15.19 26.36 9.79
N ALA A 85 13.97 26.03 9.34
CA ALA A 85 13.49 24.66 9.14
C ALA A 85 12.69 24.53 7.83
N PRO A 86 13.31 24.78 6.66
CA PRO A 86 12.59 24.85 5.38
C PRO A 86 11.88 23.55 4.99
N ASP A 87 12.35 22.42 5.52
CA ASP A 87 11.90 21.08 5.15
C ASP A 87 10.88 20.49 6.13
N ASP A 88 10.65 21.11 7.29
CA ASP A 88 9.70 20.59 8.29
C ASP A 88 8.26 21.08 8.05
N TRP A 89 8.06 22.12 7.26
CA TRP A 89 6.74 22.63 6.91
C TRP A 89 6.24 21.99 5.63
N VAL A 90 5.01 21.48 5.65
CA VAL A 90 4.39 20.83 4.48
C VAL A 90 2.96 21.29 4.24
N MET A 91 2.51 21.13 3.01
CA MET A 91 1.11 21.22 2.63
C MET A 91 0.77 20.12 1.61
N VAL A 92 -0.52 19.80 1.48
CA VAL A 92 -0.99 18.86 0.46
C VAL A 92 -0.84 19.49 -0.92
N SER A 93 -0.22 18.78 -1.85
CA SER A 93 -0.11 19.24 -3.25
C SER A 93 -1.43 19.03 -4.00
N PRO A 94 -1.63 19.66 -5.18
CA PRO A 94 -2.78 19.33 -6.03
C PRO A 94 -2.88 17.83 -6.37
N ALA A 95 -1.73 17.17 -6.57
CA ALA A 95 -1.69 15.72 -6.77
C ALA A 95 -2.11 14.94 -5.52
N GLY A 96 -1.70 15.40 -4.32
CA GLY A 96 -2.13 14.85 -3.04
C GLY A 96 -3.63 14.99 -2.78
N VAL A 97 -4.21 16.13 -3.15
CA VAL A 97 -5.67 16.36 -3.07
C VAL A 97 -6.41 15.35 -3.96
N ALA A 98 -5.97 15.20 -5.21
CA ALA A 98 -6.57 14.26 -6.15
C ALA A 98 -6.35 12.79 -5.75
N ALA A 99 -5.19 12.46 -5.14
CA ALA A 99 -4.91 11.14 -4.57
C ALA A 99 -5.88 10.80 -3.43
N LEU A 100 -6.12 11.77 -2.53
CA LEU A 100 -7.06 11.60 -1.42
C LEU A 100 -8.51 11.41 -1.91
N GLU A 101 -8.94 12.18 -2.90
CA GLU A 101 -10.29 12.09 -3.48
C GLU A 101 -10.54 10.74 -4.17
N ARG A 102 -9.51 10.18 -4.82
CA ARG A 102 -9.58 8.86 -5.45
C ARG A 102 -9.32 7.70 -4.50
N GLY A 103 -8.76 7.96 -3.32
CA GLY A 103 -8.28 6.93 -2.40
C GLY A 103 -7.09 6.12 -2.96
N ALA A 104 -6.21 6.75 -3.75
CA ALA A 104 -5.08 6.08 -4.41
C ALA A 104 -3.80 6.88 -4.19
N VAL A 105 -2.82 6.29 -3.49
CA VAL A 105 -1.59 6.99 -3.06
C VAL A 105 -0.32 6.54 -3.79
N ASP A 106 -0.42 5.49 -4.61
CA ASP A 106 0.67 5.06 -5.48
C ASP A 106 0.18 4.64 -6.89
N ASP A 107 1.14 4.33 -7.76
CA ASP A 107 0.84 3.92 -9.15
C ASP A 107 0.05 2.61 -9.23
N LEU A 108 0.29 1.68 -8.29
CA LEU A 108 -0.42 0.41 -8.27
C LEU A 108 -1.87 0.61 -7.85
N ASP A 109 -2.15 1.46 -6.86
CA ASP A 109 -3.52 1.83 -6.48
C ASP A 109 -4.25 2.42 -7.68
N THR A 110 -3.59 3.36 -8.37
CA THR A 110 -4.15 4.00 -9.56
C THR A 110 -4.44 2.98 -10.66
N ALA A 111 -3.54 2.02 -10.88
CA ALA A 111 -3.70 0.99 -11.89
C ALA A 111 -4.81 -0.01 -11.54
N LEU A 112 -4.90 -0.46 -10.28
CA LEU A 112 -5.96 -1.35 -9.81
C LEU A 112 -7.33 -0.65 -9.87
N LEU A 113 -7.43 0.61 -9.43
CA LEU A 113 -8.66 1.39 -9.46
C LEU A 113 -9.21 1.57 -10.89
N LYS A 114 -8.32 1.73 -11.88
CA LYS A 114 -8.71 1.82 -13.30
C LYS A 114 -9.30 0.52 -13.85
N LEU A 115 -8.92 -0.62 -13.28
CA LEU A 115 -9.48 -1.92 -13.67
C LEU A 115 -10.82 -2.14 -12.99
N ASP A 116 -10.82 -2.13 -11.65
CA ASP A 116 -12.03 -2.26 -10.82
C ASP A 116 -11.72 -1.76 -9.39
N PRO A 117 -12.54 -0.86 -8.79
CA PRO A 117 -12.39 -0.41 -7.42
C PRO A 117 -12.26 -1.53 -6.37
N ARG A 118 -12.89 -2.69 -6.59
CA ARG A 118 -12.81 -3.86 -5.68
C ARG A 118 -11.37 -4.32 -5.43
N PHE A 119 -10.47 -4.12 -6.39
CA PHE A 119 -9.09 -4.57 -6.25
C PHE A 119 -8.28 -3.76 -5.24
N LEU A 120 -8.66 -2.49 -5.03
CA LEU A 120 -8.08 -1.71 -3.93
C LEU A 120 -8.49 -2.29 -2.57
N GLU A 121 -9.75 -2.68 -2.43
CA GLU A 121 -10.26 -3.29 -1.20
C GLU A 121 -9.55 -4.63 -0.93
N MET A 122 -9.30 -5.44 -1.97
CA MET A 122 -8.55 -6.69 -1.83
C MET A 122 -7.08 -6.47 -1.46
N ARG A 123 -6.43 -5.48 -2.08
CA ARG A 123 -5.05 -5.07 -1.74
C ARG A 123 -4.97 -4.62 -0.28
N GLU A 124 -5.93 -3.80 0.16
CA GLU A 124 -6.01 -3.34 1.54
C GLU A 124 -6.24 -4.50 2.50
N GLY A 125 -7.23 -5.36 2.22
CA GLY A 125 -7.59 -6.51 3.04
C GLY A 125 -6.45 -7.52 3.21
N MET A 126 -5.62 -7.69 2.19
CA MET A 126 -4.39 -8.49 2.25
C MET A 126 -3.40 -7.95 3.30
N TRP A 127 -3.14 -6.65 3.32
CA TRP A 127 -2.23 -6.04 4.31
C TRP A 127 -2.85 -5.95 5.71
N VAL A 128 -4.16 -5.64 5.81
CA VAL A 128 -4.89 -5.68 7.08
C VAL A 128 -4.78 -7.06 7.72
N ALA A 129 -4.99 -8.12 6.93
CA ALA A 129 -4.82 -9.49 7.40
C ALA A 129 -3.39 -9.71 7.91
N ALA A 130 -2.37 -9.34 7.13
CA ALA A 130 -0.96 -9.52 7.50
C ALA A 130 -0.55 -8.82 8.80
N LEU A 131 -1.07 -7.61 9.03
CA LEU A 131 -0.78 -6.80 10.22
C LEU A 131 -1.64 -7.17 11.43
N SER A 132 -2.69 -7.97 11.25
CA SER A 132 -3.57 -8.37 12.36
C SER A 132 -2.85 -9.22 13.41
N ALA A 133 -3.44 -9.29 14.61
CA ALA A 133 -3.01 -10.18 15.68
C ALA A 133 -3.56 -11.62 15.55
N ASN A 134 -4.29 -11.93 14.46
CA ASN A 134 -4.93 -13.24 14.28
C ASN A 134 -3.87 -14.34 14.05
N PRO A 135 -3.96 -15.50 14.73
CA PRO A 135 -3.10 -16.66 14.43
C PRO A 135 -3.12 -17.10 12.97
N ASP A 136 -4.26 -16.96 12.28
CA ASP A 136 -4.43 -17.32 10.87
C ASP A 136 -4.06 -16.19 9.89
N ARG A 137 -3.48 -15.09 10.37
CA ARG A 137 -3.15 -13.91 9.56
C ARG A 137 -2.34 -14.20 8.30
N VAL A 138 -1.37 -15.12 8.39
CA VAL A 138 -0.51 -15.47 7.26
C VAL A 138 -1.33 -16.13 6.16
N ARG A 139 -2.18 -17.10 6.53
CA ARG A 139 -3.07 -17.79 5.59
C ARG A 139 -4.05 -16.83 4.96
N GLN A 140 -4.67 -15.96 5.77
CA GLN A 140 -5.64 -14.98 5.27
C GLN A 140 -5.00 -13.98 4.31
N ALA A 141 -3.84 -13.44 4.67
CA ALA A 141 -3.09 -12.53 3.80
C ALA A 141 -2.67 -13.22 2.49
N ALA A 142 -2.14 -14.44 2.57
CA ALA A 142 -1.75 -15.20 1.39
C ALA A 142 -2.94 -15.49 0.46
N GLN A 143 -4.09 -15.87 1.04
CA GLN A 143 -5.32 -16.13 0.31
C GLN A 143 -5.84 -14.84 -0.37
N SER A 144 -5.87 -13.72 0.34
CA SER A 144 -6.30 -12.43 -0.22
C SER A 144 -5.39 -11.97 -1.36
N ALA A 145 -4.07 -12.11 -1.20
CA ALA A 145 -3.09 -11.76 -2.23
C ALA A 145 -3.26 -12.60 -3.50
N ARG A 146 -3.42 -13.92 -3.32
CA ARG A 146 -3.69 -14.84 -4.42
C ARG A 146 -4.99 -14.47 -5.14
N GLU A 147 -6.04 -14.21 -4.38
CA GLU A 147 -7.35 -13.88 -4.94
C GLU A 147 -7.30 -12.58 -5.75
N LEU A 148 -6.58 -11.56 -5.26
CA LEU A 148 -6.33 -10.33 -6.02
C LEU A 148 -5.68 -10.63 -7.38
N ILE A 149 -4.60 -11.42 -7.40
CA ILE A 149 -3.92 -11.80 -8.66
C ILE A 149 -4.87 -12.58 -9.57
N ASP A 150 -5.55 -13.58 -9.03
CA ASP A 150 -6.43 -14.46 -9.80
C ASP A 150 -7.60 -13.68 -10.43
N GLN A 151 -8.22 -12.76 -9.70
CA GLN A 151 -9.33 -11.95 -10.22
C GLN A 151 -8.85 -10.92 -11.25
N VAL A 152 -7.75 -10.20 -10.99
CA VAL A 152 -7.17 -9.27 -11.97
C VAL A 152 -6.92 -9.98 -13.31
N LEU A 153 -6.34 -11.19 -13.27
CA LEU A 153 -6.07 -11.96 -14.48
C LEU A 153 -7.34 -12.52 -15.13
N LYS A 154 -8.30 -13.02 -14.33
CA LYS A 154 -9.57 -13.59 -14.84
C LYS A 154 -10.46 -12.53 -15.49
N ASP A 155 -10.58 -11.38 -14.85
CA ASP A 155 -11.59 -10.38 -15.23
C ASP A 155 -11.08 -9.47 -16.36
N HIS A 156 -9.76 -9.24 -16.45
CA HIS A 156 -9.19 -8.30 -17.42
C HIS A 156 -8.18 -8.89 -18.40
N GLY A 157 -7.67 -10.11 -18.15
CA GLY A 157 -6.83 -10.84 -19.10
C GLY A 157 -7.64 -11.71 -20.06
N LYS A 158 -7.07 -12.02 -21.23
CA LYS A 158 -7.66 -12.98 -22.19
C LYS A 158 -6.78 -14.19 -22.39
N GLY A 159 -7.39 -15.36 -22.59
CA GLY A 159 -6.71 -16.61 -22.86
C GLY A 159 -7.06 -17.73 -21.89
N GLU A 160 -6.71 -18.95 -22.27
CA GLU A 160 -7.05 -20.17 -21.52
C GLU A 160 -6.20 -20.34 -20.27
N THR A 161 -4.93 -19.93 -20.32
CA THR A 161 -3.97 -20.08 -19.20
C THR A 161 -3.72 -18.76 -18.49
N ARG A 162 -3.29 -18.83 -17.21
CA ARG A 162 -2.90 -17.63 -16.42
C ARG A 162 -1.80 -16.82 -17.12
N ARG A 163 -0.82 -17.49 -17.73
CA ARG A 163 0.26 -16.84 -18.49
C ARG A 163 -0.29 -16.06 -19.69
N LEU A 164 -1.20 -16.65 -20.47
CA LEU A 164 -1.82 -15.97 -21.61
C LEU A 164 -2.66 -14.77 -21.16
N ARG A 165 -3.41 -14.91 -20.06
CA ARG A 165 -4.17 -13.79 -19.46
C ARG A 165 -3.27 -12.64 -19.02
N ALA A 166 -2.18 -12.95 -18.33
CA ALA A 166 -1.20 -11.96 -17.90
C ALA A 166 -0.57 -11.24 -19.10
N ARG A 167 -0.13 -12.00 -20.12
CA ARG A 167 0.41 -11.44 -21.36
C ARG A 167 -0.60 -10.52 -22.05
N SER A 168 -1.84 -10.99 -22.25
CA SER A 168 -2.90 -10.20 -22.88
C SER A 168 -3.23 -8.93 -22.10
N LEU A 169 -3.30 -8.99 -20.77
CA LEU A 169 -3.56 -7.83 -19.93
C LEU A 169 -2.42 -6.80 -20.05
N MET A 170 -1.18 -7.29 -20.00
CA MET A 170 0.00 -6.46 -20.11
C MET A 170 0.12 -5.77 -21.49
N THR A 171 -0.20 -6.48 -22.57
CA THR A 171 -0.27 -5.91 -23.93
C THR A 171 -1.39 -4.87 -24.03
N LYS A 172 -2.56 -5.13 -23.43
CA LYS A 172 -3.68 -4.17 -23.41
C LYS A 172 -3.30 -2.86 -22.71
N ILE A 173 -2.57 -2.94 -21.60
CA ILE A 173 -2.22 -1.78 -20.78
C ILE A 173 -1.06 -0.98 -21.39
N ARG A 174 0.00 -1.66 -21.86
CA ARG A 174 1.22 -1.00 -22.31
C ARG A 174 1.36 -0.83 -23.83
N GLY A 175 0.52 -1.49 -24.63
CA GLY A 175 0.64 -1.49 -26.09
C GLY A 175 1.80 -2.35 -26.62
N SER A 176 2.18 -2.09 -27.89
CA SER A 176 3.26 -2.77 -28.60
C SER A 176 4.64 -2.42 -28.02
N ARG A 177 5.54 -3.40 -27.97
CA ARG A 177 6.81 -3.31 -27.22
C ARG A 177 8.03 -3.62 -28.08
N SER A 178 9.19 -3.11 -27.65
CA SER A 178 10.48 -3.56 -28.15
C SER A 178 10.78 -4.98 -27.66
N GLU A 179 11.66 -5.71 -28.35
CA GLU A 179 12.07 -7.08 -27.96
C GLU A 179 12.62 -7.14 -26.52
N LYS A 180 13.33 -6.10 -26.07
CA LYS A 180 13.83 -6.01 -24.69
C LYS A 180 12.70 -5.83 -23.67
N ASP A 181 11.69 -5.04 -24.01
CA ASP A 181 10.52 -4.84 -23.14
C ASP A 181 9.62 -6.07 -23.07
N GLU A 182 9.67 -6.94 -24.09
CA GLU A 182 9.03 -8.26 -24.10
C GLU A 182 9.75 -9.22 -23.15
N ALA A 183 11.08 -9.29 -23.17
CA ALA A 183 11.83 -10.10 -22.20
C ALA A 183 11.55 -9.67 -20.74
N ILE A 184 11.50 -8.35 -20.47
CA ILE A 184 11.13 -7.83 -19.16
C ILE A 184 9.67 -8.18 -18.81
N ALA A 185 8.77 -8.18 -19.80
CA ALA A 185 7.37 -8.59 -19.63
C ALA A 185 7.25 -10.03 -19.15
N GLU A 186 7.92 -10.95 -19.85
CA GLU A 186 7.87 -12.37 -19.56
C GLU A 186 8.46 -12.67 -18.19
N ASN A 187 9.59 -12.04 -17.83
CA ASN A 187 10.17 -12.18 -16.48
C ASN A 187 9.23 -11.66 -15.38
N ALA A 188 8.49 -10.57 -15.62
CA ALA A 188 7.50 -10.07 -14.66
C ALA A 188 6.30 -11.02 -14.52
N ILE A 189 5.86 -11.64 -15.63
CA ILE A 189 4.80 -12.66 -15.61
C ILE A 189 5.28 -13.90 -14.85
N ASP A 190 6.50 -14.37 -15.10
CA ASP A 190 7.07 -15.53 -14.42
C ASP A 190 7.22 -15.28 -12.91
N LEU A 191 7.66 -14.07 -12.52
CA LEU A 191 7.67 -13.66 -11.12
C LEU A 191 6.27 -13.66 -10.52
N LEU A 192 5.27 -13.07 -11.20
CA LEU A 192 3.88 -13.04 -10.74
C LEU A 192 3.32 -14.44 -10.50
N LEU A 193 3.54 -15.36 -11.45
CA LEU A 193 3.07 -16.74 -11.36
C LEU A 193 3.79 -17.51 -10.25
N SER A 194 5.10 -17.34 -10.13
CA SER A 194 5.89 -17.97 -9.06
C SER A 194 5.44 -17.50 -7.68
N VAL A 195 5.17 -16.20 -7.53
CA VAL A 195 4.62 -15.62 -6.30
C VAL A 195 3.22 -16.14 -6.02
N ALA A 196 2.35 -16.22 -7.03
CA ALA A 196 1.01 -16.80 -6.87
C ALA A 196 1.08 -18.25 -6.40
N ASP A 197 1.92 -19.08 -7.00
CA ASP A 197 2.11 -20.48 -6.60
C ASP A 197 2.69 -20.60 -5.18
N LYS A 198 3.60 -19.71 -4.80
CA LYS A 198 4.12 -19.63 -3.44
C LYS A 198 3.02 -19.22 -2.44
N LEU A 199 2.19 -18.24 -2.77
CA LEU A 199 1.04 -17.82 -1.95
C LEU A 199 0.03 -18.96 -1.78
N ILE A 200 -0.21 -19.76 -2.83
CA ILE A 200 -1.02 -20.99 -2.75
C ILE A 200 -0.43 -21.94 -1.71
N SER A 201 0.87 -22.22 -1.82
CA SER A 201 1.57 -23.10 -0.87
C SER A 201 1.43 -22.59 0.57
N GLU A 202 1.63 -21.28 0.80
CA GLU A 202 1.52 -20.72 2.15
C GLU A 202 0.08 -20.70 2.69
N SER A 203 -0.91 -20.49 1.83
CA SER A 203 -2.33 -20.55 2.22
C SER A 203 -2.74 -21.95 2.73
N HIS A 204 -2.08 -23.01 2.26
CA HIS A 204 -2.35 -24.39 2.67
C HIS A 204 -1.33 -24.96 3.66
N SER A 205 -0.29 -24.18 4.00
CA SER A 205 0.76 -24.60 4.92
C SER A 205 0.21 -24.79 6.33
N ARG A 206 0.65 -25.87 6.98
CA ARG A 206 0.49 -26.12 8.42
C ARG A 206 1.75 -25.73 9.21
N LYS A 207 2.83 -25.33 8.53
CA LYS A 207 4.08 -24.92 9.17
C LYS A 207 3.94 -23.49 9.71
N ASN A 208 4.68 -23.18 10.77
CA ASN A 208 4.83 -21.81 11.24
C ASN A 208 5.65 -21.01 10.22
N VAL A 209 4.95 -20.32 9.33
CA VAL A 209 5.53 -19.34 8.41
C VAL A 209 5.85 -18.08 9.19
N MET A 210 7.04 -17.51 9.00
CA MET A 210 7.37 -16.27 9.69
C MET A 210 6.55 -15.11 9.12
N ALA A 211 6.10 -14.20 9.99
CA ALA A 211 5.34 -13.01 9.58
C ALA A 211 6.12 -12.10 8.61
N ARG A 212 7.46 -12.17 8.67
CA ARG A 212 8.36 -11.51 7.73
C ARG A 212 8.26 -12.10 6.34
N ASP A 213 8.29 -13.44 6.22
CA ASP A 213 8.25 -14.14 4.94
C ASP A 213 6.97 -13.81 4.16
N ILE A 214 5.82 -13.74 4.86
CA ILE A 214 4.58 -13.34 4.20
C ILE A 214 4.65 -11.88 3.76
N SER A 215 5.13 -10.95 4.60
CA SER A 215 5.25 -9.53 4.23
C SER A 215 6.14 -9.34 2.98
N ASP A 216 7.28 -10.03 2.92
CA ASP A 216 8.19 -9.99 1.78
C ASP A 216 7.52 -10.56 0.51
N LEU A 217 6.73 -11.64 0.66
CA LEU A 217 5.98 -12.24 -0.44
C LEU A 217 4.86 -11.33 -0.95
N LEU A 218 4.12 -10.67 -0.06
CA LEU A 218 3.09 -9.69 -0.42
C LEU A 218 3.70 -8.49 -1.15
N GLN A 219 4.83 -7.97 -0.65
CA GLN A 219 5.54 -6.88 -1.31
C GLN A 219 6.03 -7.30 -2.70
N THR A 220 6.52 -8.53 -2.85
CA THR A 220 6.93 -9.08 -4.16
C THR A 220 5.73 -9.20 -5.10
N ALA A 221 4.55 -9.63 -4.60
CA ALA A 221 3.32 -9.68 -5.37
C ALA A 221 2.92 -8.30 -5.90
N GLU A 222 2.98 -7.26 -5.05
CA GLU A 222 2.69 -5.89 -5.45
C GLU A 222 3.68 -5.37 -6.50
N ILE A 223 4.97 -5.68 -6.36
CA ILE A 223 5.98 -5.31 -7.36
C ILE A 223 5.67 -5.97 -8.70
N ALA A 224 5.33 -7.26 -8.71
CA ALA A 224 4.97 -8.00 -9.92
C ALA A 224 3.70 -7.41 -10.58
N LEU A 225 2.65 -7.15 -9.80
CA LEU A 225 1.43 -6.49 -10.28
C LEU A 225 1.71 -5.09 -10.83
N ARG A 226 2.52 -4.28 -10.13
CA ARG A 226 2.91 -2.95 -10.61
C ARG A 226 3.61 -3.04 -11.95
N ARG A 227 4.52 -3.99 -12.14
CA ARG A 227 5.21 -4.19 -13.43
C ARG A 227 4.27 -4.66 -14.53
N LEU A 228 3.21 -5.39 -14.19
CA LEU A 228 2.19 -5.83 -15.13
C LEU A 228 1.26 -4.69 -15.56
N LEU A 229 0.86 -3.84 -14.61
CA LEU A 229 -0.25 -2.89 -14.74
C LEU A 229 0.15 -1.43 -14.98
N SER A 230 1.43 -1.09 -14.86
CA SER A 230 1.99 0.26 -15.08
C SER A 230 3.31 0.13 -15.80
#